data_AF-A0A1H3FFV4-F1
#
_entry.id   AF-A0A1H3FFV4-F1
#
_cell.length_a   1.000
_cell.length_b   1.000
_cell.length_c   1.000
_cell.angle_alpha   90.00
_cell.angle_beta   90.00
_cell.angle_gamma   90.00
#
_symmetry.space_group_name_H-M   'P 1'
#
loop_
_entity.id
_entity.type
_entity.pdbx_description
1 polymer ?
#
loop_
_entity_poly.entity_id
_entity_poly.type
_entity_poly.pdbx_seq_one_letter_code
_entity_poly.pdbx_strand_id
1 'polypeptide(L)'
;MSRGVIQQVGHVAYEVAYAITSILSRMINALLLRGSMHQTTSSRAYVESQHSAGWARGRRAINALFFWQNDHCAEAWASEVNRARKVLERNDALGGASET
;
A
#
# COMPACT_ATOMS: atom_id res chain seq x y z
N MET A 1 27.15 12.65 6.02
CA MET A 1 26.36 13.86 6.35
C MET A 1 25.24 13.47 7.29
N SER A 2 25.24 13.98 8.53
CA SER A 2 24.14 13.77 9.48
C SER A 2 22.86 14.35 8.88
N ARG A 3 21.81 13.53 8.71
CA ARG A 3 20.48 14.05 8.34
C ARG A 3 20.05 15.00 9.44
N GLY A 4 19.85 16.28 9.13
CA GLY A 4 19.50 17.29 10.12
C GLY A 4 18.21 16.90 10.85
N VAL A 5 18.11 17.26 12.13
CA VAL A 5 16.95 16.93 13.00
C VAL A 5 15.61 17.28 12.34
N ILE A 6 15.55 18.42 11.63
CA ILE A 6 14.36 18.87 10.89
C ILE A 6 13.94 17.87 9.79
N GLN A 7 14.89 17.30 9.05
CA GLN A 7 14.61 16.31 8.02
C GLN A 7 14.11 15.00 8.63
N GLN A 8 14.67 14.59 9.77
CA GLN A 8 14.23 13.39 10.48
C GLN A 8 12.80 13.55 11.03
N VAL A 9 12.50 14.69 11.66
CA VAL A 9 11.15 14.99 12.16
C VAL A 9 10.14 15.01 11.02
N GLY A 10 10.47 15.65 9.90
CA GLY A 10 9.61 15.66 8.71
C GLY A 10 9.35 14.25 8.16
N HIS A 11 10.38 13.41 8.11
CA HIS A 11 10.25 12.02 7.67
C HIS A 11 9.35 11.21 8.62
N VAL A 12 9.55 11.33 9.93
CA VAL A 12 8.71 10.63 10.93
C VAL A 12 7.25 11.07 10.81
N ALA A 13 7.00 12.38 10.69
CA ALA A 13 5.64 12.90 10.52
C ALA A 13 4.97 12.35 9.25
N TYR A 14 5.70 12.28 8.13
CA TYR A 14 5.22 11.69 6.89
C TYR A 14 4.87 10.21 7.05
N GLU A 15 5.77 9.42 7.67
CA GLU A 15 5.54 7.99 7.89
C GLU A 15 4.32 7.72 8.77
N VAL A 16 4.12 8.51 9.82
CA VAL A 16 2.94 8.39 10.69
C VAL A 16 1.66 8.71 9.92
N ALA A 17 1.63 9.80 9.15
CA ALA A 17 0.48 10.15 8.33
C ALA A 17 0.18 9.07 7.28
N TYR A 18 1.22 8.54 6.62
CA TYR A 18 1.09 7.42 5.69
C TYR A 18 0.55 6.16 6.37
N ALA A 19 1.03 5.82 7.56
CA ALA A 19 0.56 4.66 8.31
C ALA A 19 -0.92 4.78 8.69
N ILE A 20 -1.34 5.95 9.18
CA ILE A 20 -2.74 6.22 9.56
C ILE A 20 -3.66 6.08 8.34
N THR A 21 -3.33 6.75 7.23
CA THR A 21 -4.12 6.70 5.99
C THR A 21 -4.19 5.28 5.41
N SER A 22 -3.07 4.55 5.42
CA SER A 22 -3.01 3.14 5.01
C SER A 22 -3.90 2.25 5.88
N ILE A 23 -3.87 2.40 7.22
CA ILE A 23 -4.71 1.62 8.14
C ILE A 23 -6.19 1.90 7.90
N LEU A 24 -6.59 3.17 7.74
CA LEU A 24 -7.98 3.53 7.41
C LEU A 24 -8.43 2.88 6.09
N SER A 25 -7.58 2.88 5.07
CA SER A 25 -7.88 2.24 3.77
C SER A 25 -8.04 0.73 3.89
N ARG A 26 -7.22 0.05 4.70
CA ARG A 26 -7.32 -1.40 4.98
C ARG A 26 -8.56 -1.73 5.82
N MET A 27 -8.91 -0.87 6.77
CA MET A 27 -10.13 -1.00 7.58
C MET A 27 -11.38 -0.91 6.70
N ILE A 28 -11.45 0.07 5.79
CA ILE A 28 -12.55 0.19 4.82
C ILE A 28 -12.64 -1.07 3.96
N ASN A 29 -11.50 -1.56 3.44
CA ASN A 29 -11.49 -2.78 2.61
C ASN A 29 -12.02 -3.99 3.39
N ALA A 30 -11.56 -4.20 4.62
CA ALA A 30 -11.95 -5.34 5.43
C ALA A 30 -13.41 -5.26 5.89
N LEU A 31 -13.83 -4.13 6.46
CA LEU A 31 -15.13 -4.01 7.12
C LEU A 31 -16.28 -3.72 6.14
N LEU A 32 -16.03 -2.91 5.10
CA LEU A 32 -17.09 -2.43 4.20
C LEU A 32 -17.10 -3.18 2.86
N LEU A 33 -15.94 -3.66 2.40
CA LEU A 33 -15.80 -4.28 1.08
C LEU A 33 -15.54 -5.79 1.14
N ARG A 34 -15.61 -6.41 2.33
CA ARG A 34 -15.36 -7.85 2.56
C ARG A 34 -14.00 -8.30 2.02
N GLY A 35 -13.00 -7.42 2.10
CA GLY A 35 -11.65 -7.68 1.64
C GLY A 35 -10.72 -8.16 2.74
N SER A 36 -9.46 -8.40 2.38
CA SER A 36 -8.42 -8.71 3.35
C SER A 36 -8.00 -7.47 4.13
N MET A 37 -7.81 -7.62 5.45
CA MET A 37 -7.20 -6.59 6.28
C MET A 37 -5.74 -6.29 5.90
N HIS A 38 -5.10 -7.09 5.05
CA HIS A 38 -3.72 -6.90 4.61
C HIS A 38 -3.60 -6.08 3.32
N GLN A 39 -4.73 -5.76 2.68
CA GLN A 39 -4.78 -5.05 1.41
C GLN A 39 -5.53 -3.73 1.56
N THR A 40 -4.96 -2.64 1.04
CA THR A 40 -5.63 -1.34 0.97
C THR A 40 -6.77 -1.35 -0.05
N THR A 41 -7.76 -0.48 0.14
CA THR A 41 -8.90 -0.35 -0.80
C THR A 41 -8.42 0.04 -2.21
N SER A 42 -7.43 0.94 -2.31
CA SER A 42 -6.86 1.38 -3.59
C SER A 42 -6.16 0.24 -4.34
N SER A 43 -5.34 -0.55 -3.63
CA SER A 43 -4.68 -1.75 -4.17
C SER A 43 -5.69 -2.76 -4.71
N ARG A 44 -6.75 -3.04 -3.94
CA ARG A 44 -7.81 -3.95 -4.38
C ARG A 44 -8.57 -3.40 -5.59
N ALA A 45 -8.89 -2.11 -5.59
CA ALA A 45 -9.57 -1.48 -6.71
C ALA A 45 -8.77 -1.62 -8.02
N TYR A 46 -7.44 -1.56 -7.97
CA TYR A 46 -6.60 -1.84 -9.13
C TYR A 46 -6.76 -3.27 -9.65
N VAL A 47 -6.62 -4.27 -8.78
CA VAL A 47 -6.72 -5.70 -9.16
C VAL A 47 -8.12 -6.03 -9.69
N GLU A 48 -9.16 -5.70 -8.94
CA GLU A 48 -10.54 -6.05 -9.28
C GLU A 48 -11.07 -5.29 -10.51
N SER A 49 -10.52 -4.09 -10.80
CA SER A 49 -10.91 -3.31 -11.98
C SER A 49 -10.67 -4.05 -13.31
N GLN A 50 -9.78 -5.05 -13.32
CA GLN A 50 -9.47 -5.85 -14.50
C GLN A 50 -10.56 -6.88 -14.83
N HIS A 51 -11.43 -7.20 -13.86
CA HIS A 51 -12.44 -8.25 -13.98
C HIS A 51 -13.86 -7.75 -13.71
N SER A 52 -14.03 -6.54 -13.16
CA SER A 52 -15.34 -5.99 -12.79
C SER A 52 -15.49 -4.52 -13.19
N ALA A 53 -16.53 -4.24 -13.98
CA ALA A 53 -16.91 -2.88 -14.37
C ALA A 53 -17.31 -2.00 -13.17
N GLY A 54 -17.82 -2.60 -12.09
CA GLY A 54 -18.11 -1.89 -10.84
C GLY A 54 -16.82 -1.39 -10.19
N TRP A 55 -15.83 -2.27 -10.07
CA TRP A 55 -14.51 -1.90 -9.54
C TRP A 55 -13.73 -0.97 -10.47
N ALA A 56 -13.90 -1.08 -11.79
CA ALA A 56 -13.32 -0.12 -12.73
C ALA A 56 -13.85 1.30 -12.52
N ARG A 57 -15.15 1.45 -12.22
CA ARG A 57 -15.72 2.75 -11.80
C ARG A 57 -15.16 3.20 -10.46
N GLY A 58 -15.06 2.30 -9.48
CA GLY A 58 -14.46 2.58 -8.18
C GLY A 58 -13.02 3.07 -8.27
N ARG A 59 -12.17 2.39 -9.05
CA ARG A 59 -10.78 2.80 -9.32
C ARG A 59 -10.71 4.20 -9.92
N ARG A 60 -11.56 4.51 -10.92
CA ARG A 60 -11.60 5.86 -11.51
C ARG A 60 -11.98 6.92 -10.47
N ALA A 61 -12.96 6.65 -9.62
CA ALA A 61 -13.36 7.57 -8.55
C ALA A 61 -12.23 7.79 -7.53
N ILE A 62 -11.53 6.73 -7.13
CA ILE A 62 -10.38 6.83 -6.22
C ILE A 62 -9.23 7.61 -6.88
N ASN A 63 -8.85 7.28 -8.12
CA ASN A 63 -7.80 8.02 -8.82
C ASN A 63 -8.16 9.49 -9.03
N ALA A 64 -9.45 9.83 -9.22
CA ALA A 64 -9.90 11.22 -9.28
C ALA A 64 -9.78 11.95 -7.93
N LEU A 65 -10.01 11.25 -6.81
CA LEU A 65 -9.75 11.81 -5.47
C LEU A 65 -8.26 12.12 -5.26
N PHE A 66 -7.38 11.30 -5.83
CA PHE A 66 -5.92 11.45 -5.80
C PHE A 66 -5.36 11.96 -7.14
N PHE A 67 -6.00 12.98 -7.74
CA PHE A 67 -5.70 13.46 -9.09
C PHE A 67 -4.24 13.94 -9.29
N TRP A 68 -3.52 14.25 -8.21
CA TRP A 68 -2.10 14.65 -8.25
C TRP A 68 -1.14 13.46 -8.35
N GLN A 69 -1.65 12.23 -8.37
CA GLN A 69 -0.90 11.00 -8.60
C GLN A 69 -1.32 10.41 -9.95
N ASN A 70 -0.37 9.91 -10.73
CA ASN A 70 -0.63 9.46 -12.09
C ASN A 70 -1.61 8.27 -12.12
N ASP A 71 -1.40 7.28 -11.24
CA ASP A 71 -2.35 6.18 -11.02
C ASP A 71 -2.24 5.67 -9.59
N HIS A 72 -2.88 6.38 -8.66
CA HIS A 72 -2.84 6.08 -7.23
C HIS A 72 -3.12 4.61 -6.92
N CYS A 73 -4.15 4.01 -7.55
CA CYS A 73 -4.50 2.62 -7.31
C CYS A 73 -3.42 1.66 -7.81
N ALA A 74 -2.83 1.90 -8.99
CA ALA A 74 -1.73 1.08 -9.50
C ALA A 74 -0.47 1.21 -8.65
N GLU A 75 -0.13 2.42 -8.22
CA GLU A 75 1.00 2.70 -7.33
C GLU A 75 0.82 2.03 -5.96
N ALA A 76 -0.40 2.06 -5.41
CA ALA A 76 -0.73 1.36 -4.16
C ALA A 76 -0.54 -0.15 -4.27
N TRP A 77 -1.04 -0.76 -5.36
CA TRP A 77 -0.81 -2.18 -5.65
C TRP A 77 0.69 -2.50 -5.77
N ALA A 78 1.43 -1.73 -6.57
CA ALA A 78 2.86 -1.94 -6.77
C ALA A 78 3.66 -1.82 -5.45
N SER A 79 3.30 -0.87 -4.59
CA SER A 79 3.92 -0.69 -3.27
C SER A 79 3.69 -1.92 -2.37
N GLU A 80 2.47 -2.45 -2.32
CA GLU A 80 2.16 -3.65 -1.56
C GLU A 80 2.88 -4.89 -2.09
N VAL A 81 2.93 -5.08 -3.42
CA VAL A 81 3.69 -6.17 -4.05
C VAL A 81 5.17 -6.07 -3.72
N ASN A 82 5.76 -4.87 -3.82
CA ASN A 82 7.17 -4.66 -3.48
C ASN A 82 7.45 -4.92 -2.00
N ARG A 83 6.53 -4.56 -1.09
CA ARG A 83 6.63 -4.90 0.33
C ARG A 83 6.58 -6.41 0.54
N ALA A 84 5.67 -7.12 -0.12
CA ALA A 84 5.57 -8.57 -0.02
C ALA A 84 6.84 -9.26 -0.52
N ARG A 85 7.41 -8.83 -1.67
CA ARG A 85 8.69 -9.33 -2.20
C ARG A 85 9.83 -9.17 -1.20
N LYS A 86 9.98 -7.99 -0.60
CA LYS A 86 11.02 -7.73 0.42
C LYS A 86 10.87 -8.63 1.65
N VAL A 87 9.63 -8.95 2.05
CA VAL A 87 9.39 -9.88 3.16
C VAL A 87 9.79 -11.31 2.78
N LEU A 88 9.46 -11.75 1.56
CA LEU A 88 9.86 -13.06 1.05
C LEU A 88 11.39 -13.19 0.98
N GLU A 89 12.07 -12.23 0.35
CA GLU A 89 13.53 -12.20 0.25
C GLU A 89 14.21 -12.29 1.63
N ARG A 90 13.67 -11.59 2.63
CA ARG A 90 14.18 -11.67 4.00
C ARG A 90 13.93 -13.03 4.64
N ASN A 91 12.76 -13.63 4.42
CA ASN A 91 12.43 -14.94 4.96
C ASN A 91 13.31 -16.03 4.35
N ASP A 92 13.57 -15.98 3.04
CA ASP A 92 14.46 -16.90 2.35
C ASP A 92 15.90 -16.79 2.89
N ALA A 93 16.37 -15.57 3.12
CA ALA A 93 17.68 -15.33 3.74
C ALA A 93 17.77 -15.89 5.17
N LEU A 94 16.69 -15.78 5.96
CA LEU A 94 16.63 -16.36 7.31
C LEU A 94 16.57 -17.90 7.28
N GLY A 95 15.84 -18.47 6.32
CA GLY A 95 15.80 -19.92 6.10
C GLY A 95 17.19 -20.47 5.78
N GLY A 96 17.91 -19.85 4.83
CA GLY A 96 19.27 -20.26 4.48
C GLY A 96 20.30 -20.07 5.61
N ALA A 97 20.11 -19.10 6.49
CA ALA A 97 20.98 -18.91 7.67
C ALA A 97 20.73 -19.94 8.79
N SER A 98 19.58 -20.62 8.80
CA SER A 98 19.27 -21.66 9.79
C SER A 98 19.81 -23.05 9.42
N GLU A 99 20.25 -23.21 8.17
CA GLU A 99 20.79 -24.47 7.62
C GLU A 99 22.34 -24.53 7.65
N THR A 100 23.01 -23.49 8.14
CA THR A 100 24.49 -23.38 8.28
C THR A 100 24.93 -23.40 9.73
#